data_AF-A0AAD3U8C0-F1
#
_entry.id   AF-A0AAD3U8C0-F1
#
_cell.length_a   1.000
_cell.length_b   1.000
_cell.length_c   1.000
_cell.angle_alpha   90.00
_cell.angle_beta   90.00
_cell.angle_gamma   90.00
#
_symmetry.space_group_name_H-M   'P 1'
#
loop_
_entity.id
_entity.type
_entity.pdbx_description
1 polymer ?
#
loop_
_entity_poly.entity_id
_entity_poly.type
_entity_poly.pdbx_seq_one_letter_code
_entity_poly.pdbx_strand_id
1 'polypeptide(L)'
;MKISNKDKAKSLQAYYSETTDARAERISKILMELIPLKVKFPNRTKLSEYVAKKLSEEEGQPVASSTIRRNKKYDDILINYLVKVSPETVAHKKDLAIEFNIVQRSLQKQIEEKELIIKELTRKLNEADALLEKRLALEYSEKYSIQKSRVEKIEVSGGETYEDLFNELYKLILKLEYIKFELKDGVIYDWESDEAIISKSKFPKFFKWLAKKI
;
A
#
# COMPACT_ATOMS: atom_id res chain seq x y z
N MET A 1 20.97 -47.80 23.25
CA MET A 1 20.09 -46.64 23.55
C MET A 1 18.65 -47.10 23.61
N LYS A 2 17.95 -46.95 24.75
CA LYS A 2 16.51 -47.25 24.85
C LYS A 2 15.71 -45.98 24.52
N ILE A 3 14.92 -46.02 23.44
CA ILE A 3 14.03 -44.92 23.05
C ILE A 3 12.96 -44.74 24.14
N SER A 4 12.82 -43.52 24.66
CA SER A 4 11.84 -43.17 25.69
C SER A 4 10.41 -43.35 25.19
N ASN A 5 9.49 -43.75 26.07
CA ASN A 5 8.05 -43.86 25.75
C ASN A 5 7.45 -42.52 25.27
N LYS A 6 8.03 -41.39 25.67
CA LYS A 6 7.63 -40.05 25.22
C LYS A 6 7.99 -39.81 23.75
N ASP A 7 9.15 -40.28 23.32
CA ASP A 7 9.62 -40.14 21.94
C ASP A 7 8.83 -41.06 20.99
N LYS A 8 8.45 -42.26 21.47
CA LYS A 8 7.55 -43.17 20.74
C LYS A 8 6.15 -42.59 20.56
N ALA A 9 5.60 -41.93 21.58
CA ALA A 9 4.28 -41.30 21.48
C ALA A 9 4.29 -40.13 20.49
N LYS A 10 5.36 -39.31 20.51
CA LYS A 10 5.53 -38.19 19.58
C LYS A 10 5.69 -38.64 18.14
N SER A 11 6.44 -39.72 17.89
CA SER A 11 6.60 -40.27 16.54
C SER A 11 5.31 -40.91 16.01
N LEU A 12 4.56 -41.62 16.87
CA LEU A 12 3.23 -42.14 16.50
C LEU A 12 2.29 -41.01 16.11
N GLN A 13 2.26 -39.93 16.90
CA GLN A 13 1.37 -38.80 16.66
C GLN A 13 1.73 -38.06 15.35
N ALA A 14 3.02 -37.91 15.05
CA ALA A 14 3.48 -37.34 13.79
C ALA A 14 3.07 -38.21 12.59
N TYR A 15 3.25 -39.53 12.67
CA TYR A 15 2.83 -40.47 11.63
C TYR A 15 1.32 -40.43 11.37
N TYR A 16 0.51 -40.40 12.42
CA TYR A 16 -0.95 -40.26 12.29
C TYR A 16 -1.36 -38.90 11.69
N SER A 17 -0.64 -37.82 12.00
CA SER A 17 -0.87 -36.52 11.37
C SER A 17 -0.56 -36.57 9.88
N GLU A 18 0.61 -37.06 9.49
CA GLU A 18 1.06 -37.11 8.11
C GLU A 18 0.16 -37.99 7.23
N THR A 19 -0.24 -39.17 7.75
CA THR A 19 -1.20 -40.04 7.06
C THR A 19 -2.59 -39.41 6.96
N THR A 20 -3.01 -38.63 7.96
CA THR A 20 -4.26 -37.88 7.92
C THR A 20 -4.20 -36.76 6.88
N ASP A 21 -3.08 -36.07 6.79
CA ASP A 21 -2.87 -34.97 5.85
C ASP A 21 -2.88 -35.48 4.40
N ALA A 22 -2.15 -36.57 4.12
CA ALA A 22 -2.12 -37.19 2.81
C ALA A 22 -3.53 -37.65 2.34
N ARG A 23 -4.33 -38.23 3.25
CA ARG A 23 -5.70 -38.64 2.91
C ARG A 23 -6.63 -37.42 2.72
N ALA A 24 -6.45 -36.35 3.49
CA ALA A 24 -7.21 -35.10 3.32
C ALA A 24 -6.96 -34.47 1.93
N GLU A 25 -5.72 -34.52 1.43
CA GLU A 25 -5.38 -34.07 0.08
C GLU A 25 -6.07 -34.90 -1.00
N ARG A 26 -6.08 -36.23 -0.86
CA ARG A 26 -6.80 -37.12 -1.78
C ARG A 26 -8.30 -36.85 -1.79
N ILE A 27 -8.92 -36.67 -0.62
CA ILE A 27 -10.33 -36.27 -0.51
C ILE A 27 -10.56 -34.95 -1.26
N SER A 28 -9.70 -33.96 -1.05
CA SER A 28 -9.81 -32.67 -1.71
C SER A 28 -9.71 -32.80 -3.23
N LYS A 29 -8.80 -33.66 -3.74
CA LYS A 29 -8.66 -33.95 -5.17
C LYS A 29 -9.92 -34.59 -5.75
N ILE A 30 -10.46 -35.63 -5.11
CA ILE A 30 -11.71 -36.28 -5.52
C ILE A 30 -12.85 -35.25 -5.63
N LEU A 31 -12.95 -34.34 -4.66
CA LEU A 31 -13.98 -33.29 -4.66
C LEU A 31 -13.77 -32.25 -5.77
N MET A 32 -12.52 -31.88 -6.06
CA MET A 32 -12.20 -30.96 -7.15
C MET A 32 -12.58 -31.53 -8.53
N GLU A 33 -12.43 -32.84 -8.72
CA GLU A 33 -12.84 -33.54 -9.95
C GLU A 33 -14.38 -33.55 -10.14
N LEU A 34 -15.16 -33.43 -9.07
CA LEU A 34 -16.63 -33.39 -9.14
C LEU A 34 -17.19 -32.03 -9.55
N ILE A 35 -16.44 -30.94 -9.34
CA ILE A 35 -16.85 -29.57 -9.69
C ILE A 35 -17.21 -29.42 -11.17
N PRO A 36 -16.32 -29.79 -12.14
CA PRO A 36 -16.64 -29.65 -13.56
C PRO A 36 -17.79 -30.57 -14.00
N LEU A 37 -17.97 -31.71 -13.32
CA LEU A 37 -19.03 -32.68 -13.62
C LEU A 37 -20.41 -32.23 -13.09
N LYS A 38 -20.48 -31.13 -12.33
CA LYS A 38 -21.71 -30.57 -11.71
C LYS A 38 -22.51 -31.60 -10.91
N VAL A 39 -21.84 -32.60 -10.33
CA VAL A 39 -22.48 -33.65 -9.54
C VAL A 39 -22.92 -33.06 -8.20
N LYS A 40 -24.21 -33.17 -7.89
CA LYS A 40 -24.81 -32.70 -6.64
C LYS A 40 -25.12 -33.88 -5.72
N PHE A 41 -24.88 -33.68 -4.43
CA PHE A 41 -25.21 -34.66 -3.40
C PHE A 41 -26.29 -34.06 -2.47
N PRO A 42 -27.30 -34.85 -2.08
CA PRO A 42 -28.43 -34.35 -1.31
C PRO A 42 -28.08 -34.04 0.16
N ASN A 43 -27.01 -34.64 0.69
CA ASN A 43 -26.54 -34.42 2.05
C ASN A 43 -25.09 -34.90 2.23
N ARG A 44 -24.51 -34.52 3.38
CA ARG A 44 -23.17 -34.93 3.82
C ARG A 44 -22.95 -36.44 3.81
N THR A 45 -23.96 -37.21 4.21
CA THR A 45 -23.85 -38.68 4.26
C THR A 45 -23.60 -39.26 2.88
N LYS A 46 -24.40 -38.86 1.87
CA LYS A 46 -24.22 -39.33 0.49
C LYS A 46 -22.91 -38.90 -0.14
N LEU A 47 -22.45 -37.68 0.14
CA LEU A 47 -21.13 -37.25 -0.31
C LEU A 47 -20.02 -38.11 0.31
N SER A 48 -20.08 -38.36 1.63
CA SER A 48 -19.07 -39.18 2.31
C SER A 48 -19.08 -40.65 1.86
N GLU A 49 -20.23 -41.20 1.48
CA GLU A 49 -20.34 -42.55 0.88
C GLU A 49 -19.62 -42.62 -0.47
N TYR A 50 -19.80 -41.60 -1.31
CA TYR A 50 -19.12 -41.51 -2.60
C TYR A 50 -17.60 -41.38 -2.44
N VAL A 51 -17.15 -40.46 -1.58
CA VAL A 51 -15.72 -40.25 -1.30
C VAL A 51 -15.10 -41.50 -0.70
N ALA A 52 -15.79 -42.19 0.21
CA ALA A 52 -15.31 -43.44 0.80
C ALA A 52 -15.13 -44.53 -0.26
N LYS A 53 -16.08 -44.65 -1.20
CA LYS A 53 -15.97 -45.58 -2.33
C LYS A 53 -14.74 -45.27 -3.19
N LYS A 54 -14.55 -44.00 -3.57
CA LYS A 54 -13.41 -43.56 -4.39
C LYS A 54 -12.06 -43.76 -3.69
N LEU A 55 -11.97 -43.39 -2.41
CA LEU A 55 -10.77 -43.66 -1.62
C LEU A 55 -10.48 -45.15 -1.49
N SER A 56 -11.52 -45.99 -1.33
CA SER A 56 -11.31 -47.44 -1.27
C SER A 56 -10.75 -48.01 -2.57
N GLU A 57 -11.19 -47.48 -3.71
CA GLU A 57 -10.67 -47.82 -5.05
C GLU A 57 -9.20 -47.39 -5.20
N GLU A 58 -8.83 -46.20 -4.73
CA GLU A 58 -7.46 -45.66 -4.83
C GLU A 58 -6.46 -46.29 -3.84
N GLU A 59 -6.91 -46.55 -2.61
CA GLU A 59 -6.07 -47.06 -1.52
C GLU A 59 -5.97 -48.59 -1.50
N GLY A 60 -6.84 -49.28 -2.22
CA GLY A 60 -6.94 -50.74 -2.24
C GLY A 60 -7.41 -51.34 -0.90
N GLN A 61 -7.93 -50.51 0.01
CA GLN A 61 -8.44 -50.92 1.33
C GLN A 61 -9.83 -50.35 1.57
N PRO A 62 -10.72 -51.07 2.28
CA PRO A 62 -12.06 -50.58 2.56
C PRO A 62 -12.02 -49.36 3.48
N VAL A 63 -12.53 -48.22 2.99
CA VAL A 63 -12.71 -46.98 3.76
C VAL A 63 -14.18 -46.84 4.13
N ALA A 64 -14.47 -46.71 5.43
CA ALA A 64 -15.83 -46.49 5.90
C ALA A 64 -16.21 -45.01 5.86
N SER A 65 -17.37 -44.69 5.27
CA SER A 65 -17.88 -43.31 5.21
C SER A 65 -18.08 -42.69 6.60
N SER A 66 -18.40 -43.50 7.61
CA SER A 66 -18.49 -43.07 9.01
C SER A 66 -17.15 -42.59 9.58
N THR A 67 -16.04 -43.21 9.19
CA THR A 67 -14.70 -42.83 9.64
C THR A 67 -14.32 -41.47 9.08
N ILE A 68 -14.70 -41.20 7.83
CA ILE A 68 -14.51 -39.89 7.19
C ILE A 68 -15.27 -38.81 7.98
N ARG A 69 -16.56 -39.03 8.25
CA ARG A 69 -17.40 -38.05 8.99
C ARG A 69 -16.99 -37.85 10.46
N ARG A 70 -16.33 -38.82 11.09
CA ARG A 70 -15.86 -38.69 12.49
C ARG A 70 -14.54 -37.94 12.60
N ASN A 71 -13.75 -37.89 11.53
CA ASN A 71 -12.52 -37.12 11.51
C ASN A 71 -12.83 -35.68 11.11
N LYS A 72 -12.61 -34.75 12.04
CA LYS A 72 -12.94 -33.33 11.86
C LYS A 72 -12.31 -32.74 10.59
N LYS A 73 -11.05 -33.04 10.32
CA LYS A 73 -10.34 -32.49 9.15
C LYS A 73 -11.00 -32.91 7.84
N TYR A 74 -11.43 -34.17 7.73
CA TYR A 74 -12.13 -34.64 6.54
C TYR A 74 -13.56 -34.11 6.46
N ASP A 75 -14.27 -34.09 7.59
CA ASP A 75 -15.65 -33.61 7.66
C ASP A 75 -15.74 -32.13 7.26
N ASP A 76 -14.81 -31.29 7.73
CA ASP A 76 -14.70 -29.88 7.36
C ASP A 76 -14.53 -29.71 5.83
N ILE A 77 -13.72 -30.56 5.19
CA ILE A 77 -13.53 -30.54 3.72
C ILE A 77 -14.85 -30.88 3.00
N LEU A 78 -15.57 -31.90 3.47
CA LEU A 78 -16.87 -32.30 2.88
C LEU A 78 -17.94 -31.21 3.04
N ILE A 79 -18.00 -30.58 4.21
CA ILE A 79 -18.94 -29.49 4.52
C ILE A 79 -18.63 -28.29 3.63
N ASN A 80 -17.37 -27.84 3.57
CA ASN A 80 -16.94 -26.72 2.73
C ASN A 80 -17.30 -26.94 1.26
N TYR A 81 -17.13 -28.18 0.76
CA TYR A 81 -17.56 -28.52 -0.59
C TYR A 81 -19.08 -28.38 -0.75
N LEU A 82 -19.89 -28.97 0.13
CA LEU A 82 -21.34 -28.89 0.03
C LEU A 82 -21.89 -27.47 0.16
N VAL A 83 -21.30 -26.64 1.03
CA VAL A 83 -21.65 -25.21 1.12
C VAL A 83 -21.44 -24.51 -0.21
N LYS A 84 -20.35 -24.83 -0.92
CA LYS A 84 -20.01 -24.22 -2.21
C LYS A 84 -20.93 -24.65 -3.36
N VAL A 85 -21.27 -25.94 -3.47
CA VAL A 85 -22.05 -26.47 -4.60
C VAL A 85 -23.55 -26.65 -4.33
N SER A 86 -23.97 -26.76 -3.06
CA SER A 86 -25.36 -27.02 -2.67
C SER A 86 -25.65 -26.48 -1.25
N PRO A 87 -25.56 -25.15 -1.04
CA PRO A 87 -25.69 -24.53 0.29
C PRO A 87 -27.01 -24.87 1.00
N GLU A 88 -28.08 -25.11 0.23
CA GLU A 88 -29.40 -25.50 0.73
C GLU A 88 -29.41 -26.85 1.46
N THR A 89 -28.45 -27.75 1.16
CA THR A 89 -28.36 -29.10 1.74
C THR A 89 -27.60 -29.16 3.07
N VAL A 90 -26.89 -28.10 3.44
CA VAL A 90 -26.07 -28.02 4.67
C VAL A 90 -26.77 -27.19 5.77
N ALA A 91 -27.76 -26.38 5.39
CA ALA A 91 -28.36 -25.40 6.27
C ALA A 91 -29.31 -26.00 7.33
N HIS A 92 -28.81 -26.32 8.52
CA HIS A 92 -29.59 -26.09 9.74
C HIS A 92 -29.45 -24.61 10.13
N LYS A 93 -30.58 -23.90 10.27
CA LYS A 93 -30.61 -22.44 10.57
C LYS A 93 -29.73 -22.01 11.77
N LYS A 94 -29.49 -22.91 12.73
CA LYS A 94 -28.64 -22.64 13.89
C LYS A 94 -27.14 -22.63 13.56
N ASP A 95 -26.68 -23.47 12.65
CA ASP A 95 -25.25 -23.60 12.31
C ASP A 95 -24.79 -22.44 11.42
N LEU A 96 -25.65 -21.98 10.50
CA LEU A 96 -25.45 -20.75 9.72
C LEU A 96 -25.26 -19.52 10.62
N ALA A 97 -25.99 -19.42 11.73
CA ALA A 97 -25.86 -18.30 12.67
C ALA A 97 -24.54 -18.36 13.45
N ILE A 98 -24.04 -19.57 13.76
CA ILE A 98 -22.76 -19.74 14.45
C ILE A 98 -21.60 -19.44 13.52
N GLU A 99 -21.64 -19.93 12.27
CA GLU A 99 -20.64 -19.60 11.25
C GLU A 99 -20.61 -18.11 10.94
N PHE A 100 -21.77 -17.47 10.77
CA PHE A 100 -21.85 -16.02 10.56
C PHE A 100 -21.22 -15.25 11.71
N ASN A 101 -21.48 -15.65 12.97
CA ASN A 101 -20.87 -15.02 14.14
C ASN A 101 -19.34 -15.20 14.21
N ILE A 102 -18.82 -16.37 13.82
CA ILE A 102 -17.38 -16.63 13.79
C ILE A 102 -16.70 -15.79 12.70
N VAL A 103 -17.29 -15.77 11.49
CA VAL A 103 -16.81 -14.95 10.37
C VAL A 103 -16.86 -13.47 10.73
N GLN A 104 -17.94 -13.00 11.35
CA GLN A 104 -18.08 -11.61 11.78
C GLN A 104 -17.01 -11.23 12.81
N ARG A 105 -16.72 -12.09 13.80
CA ARG A 105 -15.63 -11.84 14.77
C ARG A 105 -14.26 -11.84 14.11
N SER A 106 -14.01 -12.72 13.15
CA SER A 106 -12.76 -12.73 12.38
C SER A 106 -12.57 -11.46 11.57
N LEU A 107 -13.62 -11.01 10.88
CA LEU A 107 -13.62 -9.77 10.10
C LEU A 107 -13.44 -8.55 11.01
N GLN A 108 -14.11 -8.52 12.17
CA GLN A 108 -13.94 -7.46 13.16
C GLN A 108 -12.48 -7.32 13.61
N LYS A 109 -11.83 -8.44 13.92
CA LYS A 109 -10.42 -8.44 14.31
C LYS A 109 -9.50 -7.96 13.18
N GLN A 110 -9.78 -8.35 11.94
CA GLN A 110 -9.03 -7.83 10.79
C GLN A 110 -9.22 -6.32 10.61
N ILE A 111 -10.42 -5.80 10.83
CA ILE A 111 -10.69 -4.35 10.80
C ILE A 111 -9.86 -3.64 11.87
N GLU A 112 -9.88 -4.13 13.12
CA GLU A 112 -9.09 -3.55 14.22
C GLU A 112 -7.58 -3.54 13.92
N GLU A 113 -7.05 -4.64 13.36
CA GLU A 113 -5.65 -4.73 12.94
C GLU A 113 -5.32 -3.72 11.82
N LYS A 114 -6.21 -3.57 10.83
CA LYS A 114 -6.03 -2.59 9.75
C LYS A 114 -6.14 -1.14 10.25
N GLU A 115 -7.03 -0.85 11.19
CA GLU A 115 -7.14 0.47 11.81
C GLU A 115 -5.89 0.87 12.57
N LEU A 116 -5.25 -0.07 13.28
CA LEU A 116 -3.96 0.16 13.94
C LEU A 116 -2.87 0.50 12.92
N ILE A 117 -2.81 -0.22 11.81
CA ILE A 117 -1.86 0.07 10.72
C ILE A 117 -2.11 1.47 10.13
N ILE A 118 -3.37 1.85 9.90
CA ILE A 118 -3.73 3.17 9.38
C ILE A 118 -3.27 4.27 10.35
N LYS A 119 -3.48 4.10 11.66
CA LYS A 119 -3.00 5.06 12.68
C LYS A 119 -1.48 5.19 12.65
N GLU A 120 -0.76 4.07 12.59
CA GLU A 120 0.71 4.05 12.51
C GLU A 120 1.23 4.77 11.26
N LEU A 121 0.64 4.49 10.09
CA LEU A 121 1.01 5.12 8.83
C LEU A 121 0.70 6.63 8.82
N THR A 122 -0.44 7.03 9.38
CA THR A 122 -0.81 8.44 9.52
C THR A 122 0.18 9.19 10.40
N ARG A 123 0.62 8.59 11.51
CA ARG A 123 1.68 9.17 12.36
C ARG A 123 2.98 9.36 11.59
N LYS A 124 3.42 8.34 10.85
CA LYS A 124 4.66 8.42 10.05
C LYS A 124 4.59 9.47 8.95
N LEU A 125 3.43 9.63 8.31
CA LEU A 125 3.20 10.67 7.32
C LEU A 125 3.36 12.05 7.93
N ASN A 126 2.67 12.32 9.05
CA ASN A 126 2.76 13.59 9.75
C ASN A 126 4.20 13.91 10.22
N GLU A 127 4.95 12.90 10.66
CA GLU A 127 6.37 13.06 11.02
C GLU A 127 7.23 13.41 9.80
N ALA A 128 6.99 12.77 8.66
CA ALA A 128 7.69 13.07 7.42
C ALA A 128 7.38 14.50 6.93
N ASP A 129 6.12 14.91 6.95
CA ASP A 129 5.70 16.26 6.55
C ASP A 129 6.35 17.32 7.45
N ALA A 130 6.37 17.11 8.77
CA ALA A 130 7.03 18.04 9.70
C ALA A 130 8.54 18.15 9.47
N LEU A 131 9.21 17.06 9.07
CA LEU A 131 10.63 17.08 8.70
C LEU A 131 10.85 17.84 7.39
N LEU A 132 9.93 17.68 6.43
CA LEU A 132 9.99 18.32 5.12
C LEU A 132 9.78 19.84 5.25
N GLU A 133 8.82 20.27 6.06
CA GLU A 133 8.62 21.69 6.40
C GLU A 133 9.86 22.31 7.05
N LYS A 134 10.47 21.61 8.02
CA LYS A 134 11.73 22.06 8.65
C LYS A 134 12.86 22.19 7.63
N ARG A 135 12.98 21.22 6.71
CA ARG A 135 14.00 21.24 5.66
C ARG A 135 13.77 22.42 4.70
N LEU A 136 12.53 22.67 4.31
CA LEU A 136 12.16 23.79 3.45
C LEU A 136 12.54 25.13 4.10
N ALA A 137 12.21 25.30 5.39
CA ALA A 137 12.54 26.50 6.13
C ALA A 137 14.06 26.74 6.21
N LEU A 138 14.85 25.69 6.42
CA LEU A 138 16.30 25.77 6.40
C LEU A 138 16.83 26.18 5.02
N GLU A 139 16.36 25.56 3.93
CA GLU A 139 16.77 25.93 2.58
C GLU A 139 16.43 27.37 2.23
N TYR A 140 15.25 27.86 2.61
CA TYR A 140 14.90 29.27 2.45
C TYR A 140 15.86 30.19 3.21
N SER A 141 16.21 29.84 4.46
CA SER A 141 17.13 30.63 5.27
C SER A 141 18.55 30.65 4.68
N GLU A 142 19.04 29.51 4.18
CA GLU A 142 20.35 29.40 3.53
C GLU A 142 20.38 30.18 2.21
N LYS A 143 19.35 30.03 1.37
CA LYS A 143 19.21 30.78 0.12
C LYS A 143 19.19 32.29 0.38
N TYR A 144 18.45 32.73 1.39
CA TYR A 144 18.40 34.14 1.79
C TYR A 144 19.76 34.64 2.29
N SER A 145 20.48 33.86 3.10
CA SER A 145 21.83 34.19 3.57
C SER A 145 22.85 34.29 2.42
N ILE A 146 22.79 33.37 1.46
CA ILE A 146 23.64 33.41 0.26
C ILE A 146 23.31 34.64 -0.60
N GLN A 147 22.03 34.97 -0.79
CA GLN A 147 21.63 36.17 -1.52
C GLN A 147 22.09 37.44 -0.79
N LYS A 148 21.87 37.54 0.52
CA LYS A 148 22.31 38.66 1.33
C LYS A 148 23.83 38.85 1.29
N SER A 149 24.61 37.78 1.46
CA SER A 149 26.08 37.84 1.37
C SER A 149 26.59 38.17 -0.04
N ARG A 150 25.87 37.77 -1.11
CA ARG A 150 26.16 38.22 -2.47
C ARG A 150 25.88 39.71 -2.65
N VAL A 151 24.79 40.22 -2.06
CA VAL A 151 24.45 41.65 -2.08
C VAL A 151 25.44 42.47 -1.25
N GLU A 152 25.86 42.00 -0.08
CA GLU A 152 26.86 42.68 0.78
C GLU A 152 28.26 42.69 0.15
N LYS A 153 28.60 41.67 -0.66
CA LYS A 153 29.84 41.66 -1.47
C LYS A 153 29.80 42.60 -2.68
N ILE A 154 28.64 43.16 -3.02
CA ILE A 154 28.56 44.36 -3.87
C ILE A 154 28.97 45.54 -2.98
N GLU A 155 30.24 45.57 -2.58
CA GLU A 155 30.83 46.78 -2.03
C GLU A 155 30.84 47.81 -3.14
N VAL A 156 30.04 48.86 -2.97
CA VAL A 156 30.06 50.04 -3.83
C VAL A 156 31.42 50.68 -3.64
N SER A 157 32.34 50.33 -4.54
CA SER A 157 33.63 51.00 -4.62
C SER A 157 33.34 52.48 -4.89
N GLY A 158 33.97 53.37 -4.13
CA GLY A 158 33.68 54.82 -4.06
C GLY A 158 34.01 55.62 -5.33
N GLY A 159 33.59 55.12 -6.48
CA GLY A 159 33.71 55.72 -7.80
C GLY A 159 32.72 55.16 -8.82
N GLU A 160 31.79 54.28 -8.42
CA GLU A 160 30.78 53.73 -9.33
C GLU A 160 29.76 54.80 -9.75
N THR A 161 29.66 55.02 -11.05
CA THR A 161 28.64 55.90 -11.61
C THR A 161 27.29 55.19 -11.57
N TYR A 162 26.19 55.96 -11.63
CA TYR A 162 24.85 55.37 -11.76
C TYR A 162 24.74 54.37 -12.93
N GLU A 163 25.59 54.50 -13.96
CA GLU A 163 25.64 53.57 -15.09
C GLU A 163 26.19 52.20 -14.72
N ASP A 164 27.16 52.11 -13.81
CA ASP A 164 27.75 50.84 -13.36
C ASP A 164 26.73 50.02 -12.57
N LEU A 165 26.02 50.69 -11.66
CA LEU A 165 24.87 50.13 -10.92
C LEU A 165 23.76 49.66 -11.86
N PHE A 166 23.42 50.43 -12.89
CA PHE A 166 22.41 50.02 -13.87
C PHE A 166 22.86 48.84 -14.73
N ASN A 167 24.15 48.76 -15.10
CA ASN A 167 24.71 47.61 -15.81
C ASN A 167 24.63 46.33 -14.97
N GLU A 168 24.98 46.38 -13.69
CA GLU A 168 24.88 45.21 -12.80
C GLU A 168 23.43 44.78 -12.55
N LEU A 169 22.54 45.75 -12.32
CA LEU A 169 21.11 45.46 -12.20
C LEU A 169 20.56 44.79 -13.46
N TYR A 170 20.95 45.27 -14.65
CA TYR A 170 20.56 44.66 -15.92
C TYR A 170 21.09 43.22 -16.07
N LYS A 171 22.36 42.95 -15.73
CA LYS A 171 22.94 41.60 -15.74
C LYS A 171 22.21 40.65 -14.78
N LEU A 172 21.82 41.13 -13.60
CA LEU A 172 21.08 40.33 -12.63
C LEU A 172 19.69 39.97 -13.16
N ILE A 173 18.99 40.93 -13.77
CA ILE A 173 17.68 40.68 -14.36
C ILE A 173 17.79 39.67 -15.52
N LEU A 174 18.81 39.79 -16.40
CA LEU A 174 19.03 38.82 -17.47
C LEU A 174 19.35 37.39 -16.99
N LYS A 175 19.94 37.23 -15.81
CA LYS A 175 20.22 35.92 -15.21
C LYS A 175 18.97 35.27 -14.59
N LEU A 176 17.94 36.06 -14.31
CA LEU A 176 16.67 35.55 -13.81
C LEU A 176 15.83 35.18 -15.04
N GLU A 177 15.82 33.89 -15.39
CA GLU A 177 15.15 33.32 -16.57
C GLU A 177 13.62 33.57 -16.63
N TYR A 178 13.04 34.13 -15.57
CA TYR A 178 11.61 34.34 -15.37
C TYR A 178 11.17 35.81 -15.47
N ILE A 179 11.99 36.71 -16.03
CA ILE A 179 11.63 38.13 -16.12
C ILE A 179 11.34 38.54 -17.57
N LYS A 180 10.17 39.17 -17.79
CA LYS A 180 9.78 39.71 -19.10
C LYS A 180 10.02 41.22 -19.14
N PHE A 181 10.74 41.67 -20.18
CA PHE A 181 11.00 43.09 -20.44
C PHE A 181 9.99 43.66 -21.44
N GLU A 182 9.18 44.64 -21.01
CA GLU A 182 8.38 45.45 -21.91
C GLU A 182 8.75 46.93 -21.78
N LEU A 183 9.64 47.38 -22.67
CA LEU A 183 10.12 48.78 -22.70
C LEU A 183 9.01 49.79 -23.00
N LYS A 184 7.92 49.35 -23.65
CA LYS A 184 6.80 50.22 -24.05
C LYS A 184 5.98 50.70 -22.86
N ASP A 185 5.78 49.84 -21.86
CA ASP A 185 4.94 50.15 -20.69
C ASP A 185 5.75 50.67 -19.51
N GLY A 186 7.09 50.58 -19.61
CA GLY A 186 7.98 51.06 -18.56
C GLY A 186 7.82 50.26 -17.27
N VAL A 187 7.53 48.97 -17.38
CA VAL A 187 7.40 48.06 -16.25
C VAL A 187 8.12 46.75 -16.59
N ILE A 188 8.81 46.19 -15.59
CA ILE A 188 9.44 44.87 -15.65
C ILE A 188 8.59 43.95 -14.77
N TYR A 189 8.13 42.85 -15.36
CA TYR A 189 7.22 41.90 -14.73
C TYR A 189 7.93 40.60 -14.40
N ASP A 190 7.52 40.01 -13.27
CA ASP A 190 7.73 38.60 -13.01
C ASP A 190 6.80 37.78 -13.91
N TRP A 191 7.36 36.85 -14.69
CA TRP A 191 6.59 35.96 -15.55
C TRP A 191 5.67 35.04 -14.75
N GLU A 192 6.08 34.60 -13.56
CA GLU A 192 5.33 33.59 -12.78
C GLU A 192 4.11 34.19 -12.09
N SER A 193 4.25 35.42 -11.56
CA SER A 193 3.22 36.08 -10.75
C SER A 193 2.47 37.20 -11.48
N ASP A 194 2.92 37.61 -12.68
CA ASP A 194 2.44 38.79 -13.42
C ASP A 194 2.55 40.09 -12.57
N GLU A 195 3.42 40.08 -11.55
CA GLU A 195 3.61 41.20 -10.63
C GLU A 195 4.67 42.18 -11.17
N ALA A 196 4.39 43.47 -11.04
CA ALA A 196 5.32 44.54 -11.44
C ALA A 196 6.47 44.68 -10.43
N ILE A 197 7.65 44.16 -10.78
CA ILE A 197 8.86 44.20 -9.93
C ILE A 197 9.52 45.59 -9.96
N ILE A 198 9.64 46.20 -11.15
CA ILE A 198 10.30 47.49 -11.34
C ILE A 198 9.47 48.34 -12.30
N SER A 199 9.10 49.56 -11.89
CA SER A 199 8.37 50.52 -12.73
C SER A 199 9.17 51.77 -13.04
N LYS A 200 8.92 52.38 -14.21
CA LYS A 200 9.50 53.64 -14.67
C LYS A 200 9.11 54.82 -13.79
N SER A 201 7.93 54.76 -13.16
CA SER A 201 7.51 55.75 -12.17
C SER A 201 8.41 55.77 -10.93
N LYS A 202 8.89 54.60 -10.49
CA LYS A 202 9.77 54.46 -9.32
C LYS A 202 11.26 54.55 -9.68
N PHE A 203 11.64 54.11 -10.88
CA PHE A 203 13.05 54.04 -11.34
C PHE A 203 13.28 54.75 -12.70
N PRO A 204 12.93 56.04 -12.85
CA PRO A 204 12.96 56.73 -14.15
C PRO A 204 14.35 56.82 -14.78
N LYS A 205 15.40 56.95 -13.97
CA LYS A 205 16.80 57.02 -14.44
C LYS A 205 17.27 55.68 -15.03
N PHE A 206 16.89 54.55 -14.44
CA PHE A 206 17.22 53.22 -14.93
C PHE A 206 16.56 52.97 -16.29
N PHE A 207 15.27 53.27 -16.45
CA PHE A 207 14.59 53.12 -17.75
C PHE A 207 15.15 54.07 -18.82
N LYS A 208 15.56 55.28 -18.45
CA LYS A 208 16.24 56.21 -19.38
C LYS A 208 17.59 55.67 -19.84
N TRP A 209 18.32 54.98 -18.96
CA TRP A 209 19.56 54.30 -19.30
C TRP A 209 19.32 53.03 -20.13
N LEU A 210 18.34 52.21 -19.75
CA LEU A 210 17.98 50.95 -20.42
C LEU A 210 17.56 51.20 -21.86
N ALA A 211 16.79 52.26 -22.12
CA ALA A 211 16.41 52.70 -23.46
C ALA A 211 17.57 53.21 -24.34
N LYS A 212 18.75 53.46 -23.76
CA LYS A 212 19.98 53.75 -24.52
C LYS A 212 20.83 52.48 -24.75
N LYS A 213 20.58 51.42 -23.98
CA LYS A 213 21.38 50.19 -23.94
C LYS A 213 20.82 49.10 -24.86
N ILE A 214 19.49 49.07 -25.05
CA ILE A 214 18.72 48.21 -25.94
C ILE A 214 18.30 49.03 -27.16
#